data_AF-A0A1F4NPR3-F1
#
_entry.id   AF-A0A1F4NPR3-F1
#
_cell.length_a   1.000
_cell.length_b   1.000
_cell.length_c   1.000
_cell.angle_alpha   90.00
_cell.angle_beta   90.00
_cell.angle_gamma   90.00
#
_symmetry.space_group_name_H-M   'P 1'
#
loop_
_entity.id
_entity.type
_entity.pdbx_description
1 polymer ?
#
loop_
_entity_poly.entity_id
_entity_poly.type
_entity_poly.pdbx_seq_one_letter_code
_entity_poly.pdbx_strand_id
1 'polypeptide(L)'
;MSKIGKILITVPINASVSITDRLVQVKGPKGELATVIPDNIVVEQQNGTLAVKRLNEIKATKALHGLIRSLLNNNIKGVTDGFTRTLEINGVGFKAELRGNQVVLSVGFSHPVVLDIIEGVEIKQDKNQLIVSGIDKQRVGHMAALIRSIKKPEPYKGKGIKYSDETIRRKAGKAAKTA
;
A
#
# COMPACT_ATOMS: atom_id res chain seq x y z
N MET A 1 -10.78 -20.32 -11.36
CA MET A 1 -9.80 -19.41 -12.01
C MET A 1 -10.24 -17.98 -11.82
N SER A 2 -9.34 -17.09 -11.39
CA SER A 2 -9.66 -15.68 -11.13
C SER A 2 -10.14 -14.99 -12.42
N LYS A 3 -11.37 -14.45 -12.41
CA LYS A 3 -11.98 -13.72 -13.54
C LYS A 3 -11.61 -12.23 -13.56
N ILE A 4 -10.76 -11.79 -12.64
CA ILE A 4 -10.41 -10.37 -12.42
C ILE A 4 -9.83 -9.72 -13.67
N GLY A 5 -9.03 -10.43 -14.46
CA GLY A 5 -8.44 -9.91 -15.70
C GLY A 5 -9.47 -9.56 -16.79
N LYS A 6 -10.66 -10.17 -16.79
CA LYS A 6 -11.71 -9.89 -17.77
C LYS A 6 -12.52 -8.63 -17.45
N ILE A 7 -12.39 -8.10 -16.23
CA ILE A 7 -13.15 -6.95 -15.78
C ILE A 7 -12.48 -5.69 -16.34
N LEU A 8 -13.25 -4.95 -17.14
CA LEU A 8 -12.85 -3.65 -17.69
C LEU A 8 -12.50 -2.67 -16.55
N ILE A 9 -11.53 -1.81 -16.81
CA ILE A 9 -11.14 -0.75 -15.88
C ILE A 9 -11.72 0.55 -16.43
N THR A 10 -12.60 1.21 -15.68
CA THR A 10 -13.10 2.53 -16.02
C THR A 10 -12.05 3.58 -15.71
N VAL A 11 -11.73 4.43 -16.70
CA VAL A 11 -10.81 5.54 -16.51
C VAL A 11 -11.65 6.78 -16.19
N PRO A 12 -11.54 7.35 -14.98
CA PRO A 12 -12.23 8.60 -14.64
C PRO A 12 -11.68 9.75 -15.49
N ILE A 13 -12.52 10.75 -15.78
CA ILE A 13 -12.20 11.90 -16.67
C ILE A 13 -10.93 12.64 -16.22
N ASN A 14 -10.65 12.63 -14.92
CA ASN A 14 -9.52 13.32 -14.32
C ASN A 14 -8.19 12.56 -14.45
N ALA A 15 -8.18 11.38 -15.08
CA ALA A 15 -6.97 10.59 -15.33
C ALA A 15 -6.80 10.33 -16.83
N SER A 16 -5.57 10.45 -17.31
CA SER A 16 -5.19 10.10 -18.67
C SER A 16 -4.27 8.88 -18.67
N VAL A 17 -4.42 8.05 -19.70
CA VAL A 17 -3.63 6.83 -19.87
C VAL A 17 -3.00 6.88 -21.24
N SER A 18 -1.68 6.76 -21.32
CA SER A 18 -0.93 6.64 -22.56
C SER A 18 -0.24 5.28 -22.61
N ILE A 19 -0.42 4.59 -23.73
CA ILE A 19 0.18 3.28 -23.97
C ILE A 19 1.23 3.47 -25.06
N THR A 20 2.50 3.27 -24.70
CA THR A 20 3.64 3.36 -25.63
C THR A 20 4.35 2.02 -25.62
N ASP A 21 4.18 1.25 -26.70
CA ASP A 21 4.64 -0.14 -26.82
C ASP A 21 4.19 -1.02 -25.65
N ARG A 22 5.07 -1.22 -24.67
CA ARG A 22 4.85 -2.03 -23.47
C ARG A 22 4.74 -1.20 -22.21
N LEU A 23 4.92 0.11 -22.29
CA LEU A 23 4.84 1.01 -21.14
C LEU A 23 3.46 1.65 -21.08
N VAL A 24 2.73 1.41 -20.00
CA VAL A 24 1.50 2.16 -19.69
C VAL A 24 1.84 3.23 -18.68
N GLN A 25 1.67 4.47 -19.09
CA GLN A 25 1.75 5.61 -18.21
C GLN A 25 0.34 6.08 -17.87
N VAL A 26 0.12 6.31 -16.58
CA VAL A 26 -1.14 6.81 -16.04
C VAL A 26 -0.83 8.13 -15.37
N LYS A 27 -1.47 9.20 -15.84
CA LYS A 27 -1.34 10.55 -15.26
C LYS A 27 -2.67 10.96 -14.64
N GLY A 28 -2.60 11.69 -13.53
CA GLY A 28 -3.76 12.23 -12.85
C GLY A 28 -3.40 13.40 -11.96
N PRO A 29 -4.35 13.91 -11.16
CA PRO A 29 -4.15 15.12 -10.36
C PRO A 29 -3.05 14.98 -9.31
N LYS A 30 -2.79 13.77 -8.81
CA LYS A 30 -1.79 13.53 -7.75
C LYS A 30 -0.38 13.20 -8.27
N GLY A 31 -0.21 13.02 -9.58
CA GLY A 31 1.06 12.67 -10.19
C GLY A 31 0.94 11.66 -11.33
N GLU A 32 2.05 11.00 -11.65
CA GLU A 32 2.14 10.01 -12.72
C GLU A 32 2.75 8.69 -12.23
N LEU A 33 2.27 7.59 -12.80
CA LEU A 33 2.76 6.24 -12.53
C LEU A 33 2.96 5.50 -13.85
N ALA A 34 4.02 4.71 -13.94
CA ALA A 34 4.32 3.89 -15.10
C ALA A 34 4.33 2.40 -14.74
N THR A 35 3.88 1.56 -15.65
CA THR A 35 3.94 0.09 -15.49
C THR A 35 4.30 -0.56 -16.80
N VAL A 36 5.26 -1.47 -16.75
CA VAL A 36 5.70 -2.26 -17.90
C VAL A 36 4.82 -3.50 -18.04
N ILE A 37 4.27 -3.71 -19.24
CA ILE A 37 3.46 -4.86 -19.61
C ILE A 37 4.38 -5.96 -20.16
N PRO A 38 4.21 -7.22 -19.73
CA PRO A 38 4.91 -8.35 -20.32
C PRO A 38 4.34 -8.75 -21.69
N ASP A 39 5.19 -9.30 -22.56
CA ASP A 39 4.92 -9.55 -23.99
C ASP A 39 3.68 -10.39 -24.30
N ASN A 40 3.23 -11.21 -23.37
CA ASN A 40 2.07 -12.09 -23.55
C ASN A 40 0.72 -11.43 -23.23
N ILE A 41 0.72 -10.12 -22.92
CA ILE A 41 -0.45 -9.33 -22.53
C ILE A 41 -0.55 -8.09 -23.41
N VAL A 42 -1.76 -7.80 -23.86
CA VAL A 42 -2.09 -6.61 -24.63
C VAL A 42 -3.08 -5.77 -23.82
N VAL A 43 -2.87 -4.46 -23.80
CA VAL A 43 -3.79 -3.51 -23.16
C VAL A 43 -4.38 -2.64 -24.24
N GLU A 44 -5.70 -2.65 -24.35
CA GLU A 44 -6.45 -1.84 -25.31
C GLU A 44 -7.27 -0.80 -24.55
N GLN A 45 -7.31 0.42 -25.09
CA GLN A 45 -8.17 1.48 -24.60
C GLN A 45 -9.38 1.61 -25.53
N GLN A 46 -10.59 1.45 -25.00
CA GLN A 46 -11.84 1.57 -25.75
C GLN A 46 -12.82 2.44 -24.95
N ASN A 47 -13.29 3.54 -25.54
CA ASN A 47 -14.37 4.38 -25.01
C ASN A 47 -14.21 4.76 -23.53
N GLY A 48 -13.01 5.19 -23.10
CA GLY A 48 -12.75 5.57 -21.70
C GLY A 48 -12.62 4.38 -20.74
N THR A 49 -12.53 3.15 -21.26
CA THR A 49 -12.23 1.95 -20.49
C THR A 49 -10.94 1.28 -20.98
N LEU A 50 -10.22 0.62 -20.08
CA LEU A 50 -9.09 -0.24 -20.42
C LEU A 50 -9.51 -1.71 -20.36
N ALA A 51 -9.24 -2.41 -21.43
CA ALA A 51 -9.38 -3.86 -21.54
C ALA A 51 -7.99 -4.50 -21.56
N VAL A 52 -7.74 -5.43 -20.64
CA VAL A 52 -6.52 -6.25 -20.68
C VAL A 52 -6.84 -7.57 -21.37
N LYS A 53 -6.16 -7.86 -22.47
CA LYS A 53 -6.26 -9.11 -23.23
C LYS A 53 -5.00 -9.95 -23.07
N ARG A 54 -5.16 -11.26 -23.21
CA ARG A 54 -4.07 -12.24 -23.18
C ARG A 54 -3.92 -12.85 -24.56
N LEU A 55 -2.69 -13.11 -24.97
CA LEU A 55 -2.41 -13.75 -26.27
C LEU A 55 -2.57 -15.27 -26.20
N ASN A 56 -2.20 -15.88 -25.06
CA ASN A 56 -2.17 -17.32 -24.88
C ASN A 56 -2.92 -17.80 -23.62
N GLU A 57 -3.38 -19.05 -23.64
CA GLU A 57 -4.11 -19.69 -22.53
C GLU A 57 -3.22 -20.45 -21.52
N ILE A 58 -1.90 -20.26 -21.62
CA ILE A 58 -0.91 -20.87 -20.72
C ILE A 58 -1.14 -20.38 -19.28
N LYS A 59 -0.88 -21.27 -18.30
CA LYS A 59 -1.09 -20.97 -16.86
C LYS A 59 -0.35 -19.70 -16.40
N ALA A 60 0.87 -19.48 -16.87
CA ALA A 60 1.65 -18.27 -16.56
C ALA A 60 0.96 -17.00 -17.08
N THR A 61 0.55 -16.97 -18.35
CA THR A 61 -0.16 -15.84 -18.95
C THR A 61 -1.49 -15.55 -18.26
N LYS A 62 -2.22 -16.60 -17.85
CA LYS A 62 -3.45 -16.46 -17.05
C LYS A 62 -3.21 -15.77 -15.70
N ALA A 63 -2.11 -16.08 -15.02
CA ALA A 63 -1.77 -15.43 -13.75
C ALA A 63 -1.38 -13.95 -13.96
N LEU A 64 -0.57 -13.68 -14.99
CA LEU A 64 -0.16 -12.31 -15.34
C LEU A 64 -1.36 -11.44 -15.74
N HIS A 65 -2.36 -12.01 -16.41
CA HIS A 65 -3.56 -11.29 -16.86
C HIS A 65 -4.29 -10.59 -15.71
N GLY A 66 -4.52 -11.30 -14.60
CA GLY A 66 -5.13 -10.73 -13.40
C GLY A 66 -4.23 -9.73 -12.68
N LEU A 67 -2.92 -9.98 -12.68
CA LEU A 67 -1.92 -9.10 -12.05
C LEU A 67 -1.88 -7.73 -12.76
N ILE A 68 -1.69 -7.70 -14.07
CA ILE A 68 -1.57 -6.46 -14.85
C ILE A 68 -2.85 -5.62 -14.74
N ARG A 69 -4.02 -6.25 -14.88
CA ARG A 69 -5.31 -5.57 -14.66
C ARG A 69 -5.37 -4.91 -13.27
N SER A 70 -4.92 -5.62 -12.23
CA SER A 70 -4.94 -5.11 -10.86
C SER A 70 -3.95 -3.97 -10.65
N LEU A 71 -2.75 -4.06 -11.23
CA LEU A 71 -1.74 -3.00 -11.19
C LEU A 71 -2.26 -1.73 -11.88
N LEU A 72 -2.77 -1.82 -13.11
CA LEU A 72 -3.31 -0.67 -13.84
C LEU A 72 -4.47 -0.01 -13.09
N ASN A 73 -5.40 -0.82 -12.56
CA ASN A 73 -6.50 -0.29 -11.77
C ASN A 73 -6.03 0.38 -10.48
N ASN A 74 -4.97 -0.15 -9.83
CA ASN A 74 -4.39 0.51 -8.66
C ASN A 74 -3.69 1.81 -9.04
N ASN A 75 -3.00 1.87 -10.18
CA ASN A 75 -2.34 3.10 -10.63
C ASN A 75 -3.37 4.20 -10.90
N ILE A 76 -4.47 3.89 -11.60
CA ILE A 76 -5.57 4.84 -11.85
C ILE A 76 -6.14 5.36 -10.54
N LYS A 77 -6.50 4.47 -9.61
CA LYS A 77 -6.99 4.87 -8.28
C LYS A 77 -5.95 5.66 -7.48
N GLY A 78 -4.66 5.34 -7.64
CA GLY A 78 -3.56 6.01 -6.97
C GLY A 78 -3.40 7.46 -7.41
N VAL A 79 -3.46 7.72 -8.72
CA VAL A 79 -3.32 9.09 -9.25
C VAL A 79 -4.57 9.95 -9.03
N THR A 80 -5.76 9.35 -8.82
CA THR A 80 -6.99 10.08 -8.51
C THR A 80 -7.24 10.22 -7.02
N ASP A 81 -7.38 9.10 -6.32
CA ASP A 81 -7.86 9.05 -4.93
C ASP A 81 -6.67 8.99 -3.97
N GLY A 82 -5.55 8.42 -4.40
CA GLY A 82 -4.40 8.10 -3.56
C GLY A 82 -4.67 6.91 -2.63
N PHE A 83 -3.61 6.46 -1.96
CA PHE A 83 -3.70 5.40 -0.97
C PHE A 83 -3.28 5.92 0.39
N THR A 84 -3.97 5.45 1.42
CA THR A 84 -3.65 5.72 2.82
C THR A 84 -3.64 4.43 3.61
N ARG A 85 -2.72 4.32 4.57
CA ARG A 85 -2.65 3.26 5.56
C ARG A 85 -2.38 3.88 6.93
N THR A 86 -3.28 3.63 7.86
CA THR A 86 -3.16 4.13 9.24
C THR A 86 -2.59 3.05 10.14
N LEU A 87 -1.55 3.40 10.88
CA LEU A 87 -0.92 2.59 11.90
C LEU A 87 -1.21 3.20 13.27
N GLU A 88 -1.55 2.37 14.24
CA GLU A 88 -1.76 2.77 15.63
C GLU A 88 -0.60 2.28 16.49
N ILE A 89 -0.07 3.19 17.31
CA ILE A 89 1.02 2.94 18.24
C ILE A 89 0.43 2.73 19.62
N ASN A 90 0.50 1.50 20.10
CA ASN A 90 -0.07 1.09 21.37
C ASN A 90 1.05 0.75 22.36
N GLY A 91 1.18 1.52 23.43
CA GLY A 91 2.14 1.23 24.49
C GLY A 91 2.39 2.44 25.37
N VAL A 92 2.60 2.19 26.66
CA VAL A 92 2.97 3.25 27.60
C VAL A 92 4.37 3.74 27.24
N GLY A 93 4.50 5.04 26.98
CA GLY A 93 5.77 5.67 26.58
C GLY A 93 6.13 5.47 25.11
N PHE A 94 5.29 4.80 24.31
CA PHE A 94 5.57 4.63 22.89
C PHE A 94 5.19 5.89 22.11
N LYS A 95 6.12 6.39 21.30
CA LYS A 95 5.95 7.63 20.53
C LYS A 95 6.56 7.48 19.15
N ALA A 96 5.98 8.20 18.20
CA ALA A 96 6.60 8.49 16.92
C ALA A 96 6.82 10.00 16.81
N GLU A 97 7.84 10.40 16.08
CA GLU A 97 8.12 11.79 15.74
C GLU A 97 8.54 11.86 14.27
N LEU A 98 8.05 12.86 13.54
CA LEU A 98 8.53 13.15 12.19
C LEU A 98 9.67 14.18 12.28
N ARG A 99 10.84 13.81 11.75
CA ARG A 99 12.01 14.70 11.65
C ARG A 99 12.40 14.85 10.19
N GLY A 100 11.90 15.89 9.55
CA GLY A 100 12.10 16.12 8.12
C GLY A 100 11.61 14.92 7.30
N ASN A 101 12.53 14.23 6.61
CA ASN A 101 12.23 13.05 5.80
C ASN A 101 12.43 11.71 6.55
N GLN A 102 12.46 11.75 7.88
CA GLN A 102 12.66 10.57 8.73
C GLN A 102 11.54 10.41 9.76
N VAL A 103 11.21 9.16 10.08
CA VAL A 103 10.35 8.80 11.20
C VAL A 103 11.23 8.28 12.33
N VAL A 104 11.14 8.92 13.49
CA VAL A 104 11.82 8.50 14.71
C VAL A 104 10.83 7.79 15.61
N LEU A 105 11.11 6.54 15.97
CA LEU A 105 10.25 5.66 16.74
C LEU A 105 10.87 5.33 18.09
N SER A 106 10.21 5.76 19.16
CA SER A 106 10.56 5.45 20.54
C SER A 106 9.60 4.39 21.06
N VAL A 107 9.89 3.11 20.76
CA VAL A 107 8.97 1.97 21.00
C VAL A 107 9.50 0.95 22.01
N GLY A 108 10.23 1.44 23.02
CA GLY A 108 10.74 0.64 24.14
C GLY A 108 12.04 -0.12 23.87
N PHE A 109 12.78 0.26 22.82
CA PHE A 109 14.19 -0.12 22.65
C PHE A 109 15.10 0.83 23.43
N SER A 110 16.35 0.43 23.65
CA SER A 110 17.35 1.25 24.38
C SER A 110 17.70 2.56 23.67
N HIS A 111 17.50 2.63 22.35
CA HIS A 111 17.70 3.81 21.51
C HIS A 111 16.51 3.99 20.56
N PRO A 112 16.23 5.24 20.12
CA PRO A 112 15.18 5.48 19.14
C PRO A 112 15.55 4.87 17.79
N VAL A 113 14.55 4.30 17.10
CA VAL A 113 14.73 3.72 15.76
C VAL A 113 14.38 4.78 14.73
N VAL A 114 15.32 5.11 13.86
CA VAL A 114 15.13 6.09 12.77
C VAL A 114 14.90 5.34 11.47
N LEU A 115 13.85 5.72 10.73
CA LEU A 115 13.52 5.19 9.42
C LEU A 115 13.45 6.33 8.41
N ASP A 116 14.11 6.17 7.27
CA ASP A 116 13.99 7.08 6.14
C ASP A 116 12.66 6.87 5.39
N ILE A 117 12.00 7.97 5.04
CA ILE A 117 10.77 7.92 4.25
C ILE A 117 11.12 7.66 2.78
N ILE A 118 10.54 6.58 2.23
CA ILE A 118 10.67 6.19 0.82
C ILE A 118 10.06 7.28 -0.06
N GLU A 119 10.72 7.59 -1.17
CA GLU A 119 10.24 8.58 -2.14
C GLU A 119 8.82 8.28 -2.66
N GLY A 120 8.00 9.33 -2.77
CA GLY A 120 6.61 9.24 -3.21
C GLY A 120 5.64 8.75 -2.14
N VAL A 121 6.08 8.67 -0.89
CA VAL A 121 5.25 8.40 0.29
C VAL A 121 5.38 9.56 1.27
N GLU A 122 4.26 10.02 1.78
CA GLU A 122 4.16 11.00 2.86
C GLU A 122 3.69 10.32 4.13
N ILE A 123 4.20 10.77 5.28
CA ILE A 123 3.75 10.26 6.58
C ILE A 123 3.27 11.46 7.41
N LYS A 124 2.06 11.35 7.95
CA LYS A 124 1.49 12.31 8.87
C LYS A 124 1.33 11.66 10.24
N GLN A 125 1.76 12.37 11.27
CA GLN A 125 1.57 11.95 12.65
C GLN A 125 0.31 12.60 13.21
N ASP A 126 -0.61 11.78 13.72
CA ASP A 126 -1.78 12.23 14.47
C ASP A 126 -1.80 11.55 15.84
N LYS A 127 -1.29 12.24 16.87
CA LYS A 127 -1.16 11.74 18.24
C LYS A 127 -0.40 10.40 18.30
N ASN A 128 -1.12 9.30 18.50
CA ASN A 128 -0.59 7.93 18.57
C ASN A 128 -0.79 7.16 17.25
N GLN A 129 -1.20 7.83 16.18
CA GLN A 129 -1.39 7.25 14.86
C GLN A 129 -0.37 7.81 13.87
N LEU A 130 0.08 6.94 12.97
CA LEU A 130 0.87 7.31 11.79
C LEU A 130 0.05 7.00 10.55
N ILE A 131 -0.25 8.02 9.76
CA ILE A 131 -0.98 7.92 8.51
C ILE A 131 0.05 7.96 7.39
N VAL A 132 0.25 6.83 6.72
CA VAL A 132 1.13 6.69 5.56
C VAL A 132 0.28 6.90 4.31
N SER A 133 0.59 7.91 3.51
CA SER A 133 -0.15 8.27 2.29
C SER A 133 0.76 8.34 1.06
N GLY A 134 0.22 8.05 -0.13
CA GLY A 134 0.98 8.16 -1.37
C GLY A 134 0.17 7.71 -2.59
N ILE A 135 0.75 7.89 -3.78
CA ILE A 135 0.10 7.50 -5.05
C ILE A 135 0.30 6.01 -5.37
N ASP A 136 1.44 5.44 -4.98
CA ASP A 136 1.78 4.04 -5.25
C ASP A 136 1.37 3.15 -4.07
N LYS A 137 0.39 2.27 -4.31
CA LYS A 137 -0.10 1.30 -3.33
C LYS A 137 1.01 0.39 -2.79
N GLN A 138 1.99 0.02 -3.63
CA GLN A 138 3.08 -0.87 -3.23
C GLN A 138 4.01 -0.16 -2.26
N ARG A 139 4.43 1.07 -2.57
CA ARG A 139 5.31 1.87 -1.69
C ARG A 139 4.63 2.21 -0.36
N VAL A 140 3.36 2.63 -0.40
CA VAL A 140 2.58 2.91 0.82
C VAL A 140 2.47 1.66 1.70
N GLY A 141 2.15 0.50 1.10
CA GLY A 141 2.08 -0.76 1.83
C GLY A 141 3.42 -1.21 2.38
N HIS A 142 4.50 -1.05 1.60
CA HIS A 142 5.86 -1.40 2.01
C HIS A 142 6.34 -0.54 3.18
N MET A 143 6.17 0.78 3.09
CA MET A 143 6.49 1.71 4.18
C MET A 143 5.73 1.35 5.47
N ALA A 144 4.41 1.15 5.37
CA ALA A 144 3.61 0.78 6.54
C ALA A 144 4.04 -0.58 7.14
N ALA A 145 4.42 -1.55 6.29
CA ALA A 145 4.93 -2.84 6.72
C ALA A 145 6.29 -2.73 7.44
N LEU A 146 7.20 -1.88 6.93
CA LEU A 146 8.50 -1.60 7.57
C LEU A 146 8.30 -1.02 8.97
N ILE A 147 7.47 0.01 9.10
CA ILE A 147 7.16 0.62 10.40
C ILE A 147 6.58 -0.41 11.38
N ARG A 148 5.59 -1.20 10.93
CA ARG A 148 5.00 -2.27 11.77
C ARG A 148 6.02 -3.34 12.16
N SER A 149 6.99 -3.64 11.29
CA SER A 149 7.97 -4.70 11.53
C SER A 149 8.91 -4.41 12.69
N ILE A 150 9.17 -3.13 13.00
CA ILE A 150 10.04 -2.69 14.09
C ILE A 150 9.55 -3.21 15.44
N LYS A 151 8.26 -3.04 15.72
CA LYS A 151 7.63 -3.51 16.95
C LYS A 151 6.24 -4.05 16.67
N LYS A 152 6.17 -5.32 16.26
CA LYS A 152 4.91 -6.03 16.04
C LYS A 152 4.06 -6.07 17.31
N PRO A 153 2.72 -6.11 17.18
CA PRO A 153 1.85 -6.12 18.34
C PRO A 153 1.98 -7.44 19.11
N GLU A 154 2.17 -7.33 20.42
CA GLU A 154 2.31 -8.48 21.32
C GLU A 154 0.98 -9.22 21.53
N PRO A 155 0.98 -10.56 21.69
CA PRO A 155 -0.23 -11.36 21.77
C PRO A 155 -0.96 -11.25 23.12
N TYR A 156 -0.44 -10.55 24.12
CA TYR A 156 -1.09 -10.43 25.43
C TYR A 156 -1.80 -9.07 25.57
N LYS A 157 -1.01 -7.99 25.68
CA LYS A 157 -1.53 -6.64 25.88
C LYS A 157 -1.74 -5.86 24.57
N GLY A 158 -1.37 -6.43 23.43
CA GLY A 158 -1.45 -5.74 22.14
C GLY A 158 -0.54 -4.52 22.04
N LYS A 159 0.55 -4.49 22.82
CA LYS A 159 1.54 -3.41 22.77
C LYS A 159 2.39 -3.56 21.51
N GLY A 160 2.65 -2.46 20.82
CA GLY A 160 3.37 -2.41 19.56
C GLY A 160 2.63 -1.54 18.55
N ILE A 161 3.05 -1.63 17.30
CA ILE A 161 2.47 -0.91 16.17
C ILE A 161 1.56 -1.88 15.43
N LYS A 162 0.28 -1.53 15.25
CA LYS A 162 -0.69 -2.33 14.50
C LYS A 162 -1.32 -1.51 13.38
N TYR A 163 -1.95 -2.15 12.41
CA TYR A 163 -2.86 -1.41 11.52
C TYR A 163 -4.13 -1.00 12.27
N SER A 164 -4.76 0.11 11.86
CA SER A 164 -6.02 0.56 12.45
C SER A 164 -7.14 -0.46 12.31
N ASP A 165 -7.15 -1.23 11.21
CA ASP A 165 -8.10 -2.31 10.92
C ASP A 165 -7.64 -3.70 11.42
N GLU A 166 -6.47 -3.81 12.05
CA GLU A 166 -5.93 -5.09 12.53
C GLU A 166 -6.53 -5.51 13.87
N THR A 167 -7.17 -6.69 13.89
CA THR A 167 -7.65 -7.33 15.12
C THR A 167 -6.58 -8.25 15.70
N ILE A 168 -6.07 -7.91 16.89
CA ILE A 168 -5.05 -8.70 17.59
C ILE A 168 -5.71 -9.86 18.33
N ARG A 169 -5.34 -11.10 17.99
CA ARG A 169 -5.74 -12.28 18.77
C ARG A 169 -4.99 -12.29 20.11
N ARG A 170 -5.72 -12.03 21.19
CA ARG A 170 -5.16 -11.98 22.54
C ARG A 170 -5.11 -13.38 23.16
N LYS A 171 -3.98 -13.70 23.79
CA LYS A 171 -3.81 -14.87 24.66
C LYS A 171 -4.03 -14.45 26.11
N ALA A 172 -4.58 -15.35 26.92
CA ALA A 172 -4.70 -15.13 28.35
C ALA A 172 -3.30 -14.99 28.98
N GLY A 173 -3.04 -13.85 29.62
CA GLY A 173 -1.90 -13.70 30.52
C GLY A 173 -2.22 -14.28 31.89
N LYS A 174 -1.21 -14.45 32.75
CA LYS A 174 -1.47 -14.64 34.18
C LYS A 174 -2.21 -13.40 34.68
N ALA A 175 -3.42 -13.57 35.18
CA ALA A 175 -4.16 -12.53 35.87
C ALA A 175 -3.46 -12.24 37.21
N ALA A 176 -2.41 -11.43 37.19
CA ALA A 176 -2.00 -10.76 38.40
C ALA A 176 -3.13 -9.79 38.75
N LYS A 177 -3.83 -10.05 39.86
CA LYS A 177 -4.68 -9.06 40.54
C LYS A 177 -3.88 -7.76 40.63
N THR A 178 -4.24 -6.76 39.83
CA THR A 178 -3.94 -5.38 40.18
C THR A 178 -5.00 -4.97 41.18
N ALA A 179 -4.56 -4.77 42.43
CA ALA A 179 -5.33 -4.12 43.48
C ALA A 179 -5.69 -2.68 43.08
#